data_AF-A0A941CCS0-F1
#
_entry.id   AF-A0A941CCS0-F1
#
_cell.length_a   1.000
_cell.length_b   1.000
_cell.length_c   1.000
_cell.angle_alpha   90.00
_cell.angle_beta   90.00
_cell.angle_gamma   90.00
#
_symmetry.space_group_name_H-M   'P 1'
#
loop_
_entity.id
_entity.type
_entity.pdbx_description
1 polymer ?
#
loop_
_entity_poly.entity_id
_entity_poly.type
_entity_poly.pdbx_seq_one_letter_code
_entity_poly.pdbx_strand_id
1 'polypeptide(L)'
;MKKLLLSISLLASCSIFAQGTGEVIITEIHNRPQKPSQMQLDAALLLPENAGFSGDMTPNEGHTEWFEIYNTTASSIDMTGWVIQDESSSSASTVIGSFTLGAGEYAMFTGFYIPDAHGGIIPDYVYDYKKPSFNNESSYSDVGDSACPDGVSIFKADGTTLVDTVEYDYGYNISTCVEAQDTDHDFPPQGGSSRTSFILSPTELTATDNDIAANWSYSITEYETDTNQKGSPGVANNVNILSVSNFTSGKNTKINIYQSGNSLSVRTNDFALKNINIFNIAGQLSLYSKVNDVDIAGLTNGIYILQVELVDNITETVKFIKL
;
A
#
# COMPACT_ATOMS: atom_id res chain seq x y z
N MET A 1 7.66 66.32 -1.84
CA MET A 1 6.97 65.14 -2.40
C MET A 1 7.59 63.89 -1.79
N LYS A 2 6.98 63.33 -0.73
CA LYS A 2 7.39 62.05 -0.14
C LYS A 2 6.60 60.94 -0.84
N LYS A 3 7.27 60.06 -1.59
CA LYS A 3 6.65 58.87 -2.16
C LYS A 3 6.39 57.88 -1.02
N LEU A 4 5.12 57.64 -0.73
CA LEU A 4 4.66 56.58 0.16
C LEU A 4 4.78 55.27 -0.61
N LEU A 5 5.74 54.41 -0.24
CA LEU A 5 5.76 53.03 -0.73
C LEU A 5 4.71 52.24 0.03
N LEU A 6 3.64 51.87 -0.67
CA LEU A 6 2.65 50.92 -0.21
C LEU A 6 3.24 49.52 -0.40
N SER A 7 3.76 48.92 0.67
CA SER A 7 4.14 47.52 0.69
C SER A 7 2.87 46.67 0.67
N ILE A 8 2.53 46.12 -0.48
CA ILE A 8 1.53 45.06 -0.61
C ILE A 8 2.19 43.80 -0.03
N SER A 9 1.82 43.47 1.20
CA SER A 9 2.08 42.15 1.77
C SER A 9 1.22 41.16 1.01
N LEU A 10 1.83 40.42 0.09
CA LEU A 10 1.26 39.23 -0.51
C LEU A 10 1.12 38.21 0.63
N LEU A 11 -0.10 38.06 1.17
CA LEU A 11 -0.42 36.88 1.99
C LEU A 11 -0.36 35.69 1.05
N ALA A 12 0.75 34.95 1.10
CA ALA A 12 0.74 33.57 0.68
C ALA A 12 -0.24 32.86 1.62
N SER A 13 -1.44 32.56 1.13
CA SER A 13 -2.30 31.55 1.72
C SER A 13 -1.56 30.21 1.57
N CYS A 14 -0.67 29.94 2.51
CA CYS A 14 -0.22 28.59 2.79
C CYS A 14 -1.45 27.87 3.32
N SER A 15 -2.11 27.12 2.44
CA SER A 15 -3.19 26.22 2.80
C SER A 15 -2.56 25.15 3.70
N ILE A 16 -2.65 25.35 5.01
CA ILE A 16 -2.39 24.28 5.97
C ILE A 16 -3.55 23.31 5.74
N PHE A 17 -3.31 22.21 5.02
CA PHE A 17 -4.29 21.15 4.94
C PHE A 17 -4.65 20.75 6.37
N ALA A 18 -5.94 20.77 6.69
CA ALA A 18 -6.39 20.42 8.02
C ALA A 18 -6.12 18.92 8.20
N GLN A 19 -5.26 18.55 9.14
CA GLN A 19 -5.06 17.14 9.46
C GLN A 19 -6.41 16.48 9.76
N GLY A 20 -6.65 15.33 9.14
CA GLY A 20 -7.87 14.54 9.33
C GLY A 20 -8.09 14.15 10.80
N THR A 21 -9.35 13.90 11.18
CA THR A 21 -9.70 13.51 12.55
C THR A 21 -9.19 12.11 12.95
N GLY A 22 -8.89 11.24 11.98
CA GLY A 22 -8.10 10.01 12.16
C GLY A 22 -8.75 8.84 12.90
N GLU A 23 -10.05 8.90 13.21
CA GLU A 23 -10.80 7.76 13.76
C GLU A 23 -11.06 6.65 12.72
N VAL A 24 -11.01 7.00 11.44
CA VAL A 24 -10.94 6.06 10.31
C VAL A 24 -9.76 6.52 9.45
N ILE A 25 -8.92 5.59 9.02
CA ILE A 25 -7.78 5.87 8.13
C ILE A 25 -7.79 4.94 6.93
N ILE A 26 -7.22 5.38 5.81
CA ILE A 26 -7.00 4.61 4.59
C ILE A 26 -5.69 3.85 4.75
N THR A 27 -5.74 2.54 4.55
CA THR A 27 -4.60 1.65 4.82
C THR A 27 -4.08 0.96 3.58
N GLU A 28 -4.88 0.80 2.54
CA GLU A 28 -4.46 0.11 1.32
C GLU A 28 -5.18 0.69 0.12
N ILE A 29 -4.49 0.82 -1.00
CA ILE A 29 -5.10 1.23 -2.27
C ILE A 29 -4.58 0.31 -3.37
N HIS A 30 -5.51 -0.22 -4.16
CA HIS A 30 -5.21 -0.99 -5.36
C HIS A 30 -5.78 -0.26 -6.57
N ASN A 31 -4.95 0.59 -7.15
CA ASN A 31 -5.37 1.54 -8.17
C ASN A 31 -5.25 1.05 -9.61
N ARG A 32 -4.39 0.06 -9.87
CA ARG A 32 -4.21 -0.47 -11.22
C ARG A 32 -4.57 -1.95 -11.39
N PRO A 33 -5.60 -2.50 -10.71
CA PRO A 33 -5.85 -3.94 -10.70
C PRO A 33 -6.03 -4.49 -12.11
N GLN A 34 -5.90 -5.81 -12.23
CA GLN A 34 -6.13 -6.45 -13.51
C GLN A 34 -7.55 -6.11 -14.01
N LYS A 35 -7.65 -5.42 -15.14
CA LYS A 35 -8.93 -5.13 -15.78
C LYS A 35 -9.69 -6.43 -16.06
N PRO A 36 -11.02 -6.45 -15.92
CA PRO A 36 -11.82 -7.64 -16.16
C PRO A 36 -11.83 -8.00 -17.65
N SER A 37 -12.25 -9.21 -17.97
CA SER A 37 -12.71 -9.56 -19.31
C SER A 37 -14.13 -9.03 -19.55
N GLN A 38 -14.54 -8.91 -20.82
CA GLN A 38 -15.92 -8.55 -21.14
C GLN A 38 -16.93 -9.54 -20.53
N MET A 39 -16.60 -10.83 -20.51
CA MET A 39 -17.48 -11.86 -19.94
C MET A 39 -17.68 -11.66 -18.43
N GLN A 40 -16.62 -11.32 -17.70
CA GLN A 40 -16.70 -11.03 -16.27
C GLN A 40 -17.53 -9.77 -16.01
N LEU A 41 -17.35 -8.71 -16.81
CA LEU A 41 -18.15 -7.49 -16.70
C LEU A 41 -19.63 -7.76 -16.98
N ASP A 42 -19.94 -8.47 -18.07
CA ASP A 42 -21.32 -8.82 -18.45
C ASP A 42 -22.01 -9.65 -17.35
N ALA A 43 -21.27 -10.57 -16.70
CA ALA A 43 -21.78 -11.34 -15.57
C ALA A 43 -22.01 -10.47 -14.33
N ALA A 44 -21.07 -9.57 -14.01
CA ALA A 44 -21.15 -8.69 -12.85
C ALA A 44 -22.31 -7.70 -12.94
N LEU A 45 -22.67 -7.23 -14.14
CA LEU A 45 -23.81 -6.32 -14.36
C LEU A 45 -25.18 -6.92 -14.00
N LEU A 46 -25.24 -8.25 -13.83
CA LEU A 46 -26.45 -8.95 -13.39
C LEU A 46 -26.54 -9.08 -11.86
N LEU A 47 -25.49 -8.68 -11.13
CA LEU A 47 -25.42 -8.77 -9.68
C LEU A 47 -26.23 -7.65 -9.01
N PRO A 48 -26.94 -7.92 -7.89
CA PRO A 48 -27.66 -6.91 -7.13
C PRO A 48 -26.80 -5.74 -6.65
N GLU A 49 -25.53 -6.01 -6.34
CA GLU A 49 -24.54 -5.04 -5.87
C GLU A 49 -24.24 -3.96 -6.93
N ASN A 50 -24.43 -4.30 -8.22
CA ASN A 50 -24.27 -3.40 -9.34
C ASN A 50 -25.61 -2.91 -9.90
N ALA A 51 -26.71 -3.09 -9.16
CA ALA A 51 -28.03 -2.68 -9.61
C ALA A 51 -28.08 -1.17 -9.88
N GLY A 52 -28.50 -0.79 -11.09
CA GLY A 52 -28.57 0.62 -11.49
C GLY A 52 -27.24 1.19 -11.99
N PHE A 53 -26.21 0.37 -12.17
CA PHE A 53 -24.98 0.79 -12.84
C PHE A 53 -25.28 1.39 -14.22
N SER A 54 -24.77 2.59 -14.45
CA SER A 54 -24.88 3.32 -15.72
C SER A 54 -23.52 3.87 -16.18
N GLY A 55 -22.43 3.24 -15.72
CA GLY A 55 -21.06 3.65 -16.00
C GLY A 55 -20.54 3.15 -17.35
N ASP A 56 -19.21 3.09 -17.47
CA ASP A 56 -18.55 2.54 -18.67
C ASP A 56 -18.85 1.04 -18.79
N MET A 57 -19.28 0.60 -19.96
CA MET A 57 -19.59 -0.82 -20.24
C MET A 57 -18.40 -1.53 -20.91
N THR A 58 -17.26 -0.85 -21.01
CA THR A 58 -16.01 -1.35 -21.57
C THR A 58 -15.04 -1.71 -20.44
N PRO A 59 -14.45 -2.92 -20.45
CA PRO A 59 -13.51 -3.32 -19.41
C PRO A 59 -12.31 -2.38 -19.28
N ASN A 60 -12.13 -1.84 -18.08
CA ASN A 60 -11.04 -0.96 -17.67
C ASN A 60 -10.71 -1.20 -16.18
N GLU A 61 -9.56 -0.69 -15.71
CA GLU A 61 -9.06 -0.88 -14.33
C GLU A 61 -10.04 -0.34 -13.26
N GLY A 62 -10.79 0.72 -13.57
CA GLY A 62 -11.76 1.31 -12.63
C GLY A 62 -12.90 0.38 -12.22
N HIS A 63 -13.12 -0.72 -12.95
CA HIS A 63 -14.09 -1.75 -12.55
C HIS A 63 -13.59 -2.65 -11.42
N THR A 64 -12.29 -2.63 -11.17
CA THR A 64 -11.65 -3.51 -10.21
C THR A 64 -10.87 -2.76 -9.14
N GLU A 65 -10.71 -1.44 -9.28
CA GLU A 65 -10.16 -0.51 -8.29
C GLU A 65 -10.83 -0.66 -6.91
N TRP A 66 -10.01 -0.60 -5.85
CA TRP A 66 -10.49 -0.62 -4.48
C TRP A 66 -9.49 0.05 -3.54
N PHE A 67 -9.99 0.43 -2.37
CA PHE A 67 -9.19 0.88 -1.24
C PHE A 67 -9.71 0.25 0.05
N GLU A 68 -8.88 0.27 1.08
CA GLU A 68 -9.19 -0.24 2.39
C GLU A 68 -9.12 0.86 3.44
N ILE A 69 -10.04 0.79 4.40
CA ILE A 69 -10.06 1.64 5.57
C ILE A 69 -9.93 0.83 6.86
N TYR A 70 -9.45 1.47 7.91
CA TYR A 70 -9.29 0.90 9.26
C TYR A 70 -9.87 1.84 10.32
N ASN A 71 -10.61 1.28 11.27
CA ASN A 71 -11.08 2.00 12.45
C ASN A 71 -10.01 1.99 13.56
N THR A 72 -9.41 3.14 13.84
CA THR A 72 -8.34 3.28 14.84
C THR A 72 -8.84 3.27 16.28
N THR A 73 -10.17 3.26 16.48
CA THR A 73 -10.79 3.39 17.80
C THR A 73 -11.23 2.06 18.38
N ALA A 74 -11.48 2.06 19.69
CA ALA A 74 -12.02 0.91 20.42
C ALA A 74 -13.56 0.82 20.37
N SER A 75 -14.22 1.52 19.44
CA SER A 75 -15.68 1.55 19.31
C SER A 75 -16.11 1.48 17.86
N SER A 76 -17.29 0.95 17.59
CA SER A 76 -17.85 0.96 16.23
C SER A 76 -18.14 2.40 15.77
N ILE A 77 -17.89 2.70 14.50
CA ILE A 77 -18.13 3.99 13.88
C ILE A 77 -19.26 3.86 12.86
N ASP A 78 -20.31 4.66 13.03
CA ASP A 78 -21.35 4.83 12.01
C ASP A 78 -20.87 5.85 10.97
N MET A 79 -20.69 5.37 9.74
CA MET A 79 -20.24 6.16 8.60
C MET A 79 -21.40 6.59 7.70
N THR A 80 -22.64 6.40 8.15
CA THR A 80 -23.84 6.81 7.41
C THR A 80 -23.77 8.30 7.05
N GLY A 81 -23.91 8.60 5.76
CA GLY A 81 -23.87 9.95 5.21
C GLY A 81 -22.49 10.56 5.06
N TRP A 82 -21.40 9.87 5.45
CA TRP A 82 -20.04 10.34 5.19
C TRP A 82 -19.77 10.41 3.68
N VAL A 83 -18.76 11.17 3.28
CA VAL A 83 -18.43 11.39 1.86
C VAL A 83 -17.07 10.78 1.56
N ILE A 84 -16.98 9.99 0.50
CA ILE A 84 -15.71 9.62 -0.13
C ILE A 84 -15.55 10.45 -1.40
N GLN A 85 -14.35 10.95 -1.63
CA GLN A 85 -14.08 11.90 -2.70
C GLN A 85 -12.75 11.60 -3.37
N ASP A 86 -12.71 11.79 -4.67
CA ASP A 86 -11.50 11.77 -5.48
C ASP A 86 -10.71 13.07 -5.25
N GLU A 87 -9.40 12.97 -4.99
CA GLU A 87 -8.61 14.20 -4.79
C GLU A 87 -8.51 15.01 -6.09
N SER A 88 -8.38 14.34 -7.23
CA SER A 88 -8.26 15.03 -8.51
C SER A 88 -9.52 15.83 -8.88
N SER A 89 -10.67 15.53 -8.25
CA SER A 89 -11.95 16.19 -8.53
C SER A 89 -13.00 15.99 -7.44
N SER A 90 -13.36 17.07 -6.75
CA SER A 90 -14.51 17.08 -5.80
C SER A 90 -15.87 16.69 -6.41
N SER A 91 -16.01 16.75 -7.74
CA SER A 91 -17.22 16.31 -8.44
C SER A 91 -17.33 14.77 -8.57
N ALA A 92 -16.23 14.05 -8.37
CA ALA A 92 -16.16 12.60 -8.30
C ALA A 92 -16.23 12.14 -6.84
N SER A 93 -17.41 12.29 -6.25
CA SER A 93 -17.68 11.91 -4.86
C SER A 93 -18.92 11.03 -4.72
N THR A 94 -18.93 10.20 -3.67
CA THR A 94 -20.06 9.37 -3.25
C THR A 94 -20.40 9.67 -1.79
N VAL A 95 -21.70 9.78 -1.49
CA VAL A 95 -22.20 9.77 -0.11
C VAL A 95 -22.44 8.33 0.31
N ILE A 96 -21.80 7.90 1.39
CA ILE A 96 -22.01 6.59 1.99
C ILE A 96 -23.46 6.50 2.48
N GLY A 97 -24.16 5.45 2.06
CA GLY A 97 -25.52 5.12 2.49
C GLY A 97 -25.54 4.71 3.95
N SER A 98 -25.73 3.42 4.24
CA SER A 98 -25.63 2.89 5.60
C SER A 98 -24.40 1.99 5.69
N PHE A 99 -23.46 2.34 6.55
CA PHE A 99 -22.28 1.52 6.81
C PHE A 99 -21.79 1.73 8.25
N THR A 100 -21.41 0.65 8.92
CA THR A 100 -20.85 0.70 10.26
C THR A 100 -19.57 -0.12 10.28
N LEU A 101 -18.47 0.52 10.66
CA LEU A 101 -17.16 -0.12 10.79
C LEU A 101 -16.95 -0.50 12.25
N GLY A 102 -16.73 -1.78 12.56
CA GLY A 102 -16.46 -2.23 13.93
C GLY A 102 -15.14 -1.70 14.48
N ALA A 103 -14.97 -1.83 15.79
CA ALA A 103 -13.76 -1.37 16.48
C ALA A 103 -12.53 -2.17 16.02
N GLY A 104 -11.48 -1.49 15.53
CA GLY A 104 -10.28 -2.16 15.04
C GLY A 104 -10.51 -3.04 13.81
N GLU A 105 -11.61 -2.85 13.09
CA GLU A 105 -11.90 -3.59 11.86
C GLU A 105 -11.38 -2.86 10.64
N TYR A 106 -11.07 -3.65 9.62
CA TYR A 106 -10.73 -3.20 8.28
C TYR A 106 -11.94 -3.39 7.37
N ALA A 107 -12.06 -2.58 6.32
CA ALA A 107 -13.13 -2.73 5.33
C ALA A 107 -12.66 -2.35 3.93
N MET A 108 -12.98 -3.21 2.96
CA MET A 108 -12.69 -3.01 1.55
C MET A 108 -13.84 -2.26 0.84
N PHE A 109 -13.50 -1.17 0.19
CA PHE A 109 -14.42 -0.32 -0.58
C PHE A 109 -14.08 -0.38 -2.07
N THR A 110 -15.09 -0.58 -2.93
CA THR A 110 -14.90 -0.60 -4.39
C THR A 110 -16.03 0.11 -5.13
N GLY A 111 -15.76 0.68 -6.30
CA GLY A 111 -16.77 1.38 -7.11
C GLY A 111 -17.63 0.44 -7.96
N PHE A 112 -17.27 -0.85 -8.04
CA PHE A 112 -17.98 -1.83 -8.83
C PHE A 112 -17.60 -3.25 -8.38
N TYR A 113 -18.57 -4.13 -8.16
CA TYR A 113 -18.27 -5.47 -7.66
C TYR A 113 -18.12 -6.50 -8.81
N ILE A 114 -16.94 -7.11 -8.94
CA ILE A 114 -16.70 -8.21 -9.90
C ILE A 114 -16.03 -9.37 -9.16
N PRO A 115 -16.78 -10.37 -8.65
CA PRO A 115 -16.21 -11.45 -7.85
C PRO A 115 -15.00 -12.11 -8.52
N ASP A 116 -15.11 -12.49 -9.78
CA ASP A 116 -14.04 -13.19 -10.51
C ASP A 116 -12.78 -12.34 -10.72
N ALA A 117 -12.92 -11.02 -10.80
CA ALA A 117 -11.79 -10.11 -11.01
C ALA A 117 -11.22 -9.55 -9.70
N HIS A 118 -12.00 -9.65 -8.61
CA HIS A 118 -11.59 -9.37 -7.23
C HIS A 118 -11.10 -10.63 -6.50
N GLY A 119 -10.80 -11.72 -7.20
CA GLY A 119 -10.29 -12.95 -6.57
C GLY A 119 -11.27 -13.64 -5.61
N GLY A 120 -12.57 -13.41 -5.80
CA GLY A 120 -13.64 -13.96 -4.97
C GLY A 120 -13.87 -13.21 -3.67
N ILE A 121 -13.14 -12.11 -3.42
CA ILE A 121 -13.38 -11.25 -2.25
C ILE A 121 -14.72 -10.55 -2.41
N ILE A 122 -15.45 -10.45 -1.31
CA ILE A 122 -16.71 -9.69 -1.23
C ILE A 122 -16.35 -8.35 -0.58
N PRO A 123 -16.61 -7.20 -1.24
CA PRO A 123 -16.34 -5.89 -0.66
C PRO A 123 -17.31 -5.62 0.49
N ASP A 124 -16.84 -4.88 1.49
CA ASP A 124 -17.67 -4.42 2.61
C ASP A 124 -18.59 -3.27 2.20
N TYR A 125 -18.18 -2.48 1.21
CA TYR A 125 -18.99 -1.40 0.66
C TYR A 125 -18.75 -1.21 -0.85
N VAL A 126 -19.85 -1.00 -1.60
CA VAL A 126 -19.80 -0.63 -3.02
C VAL A 126 -20.28 0.80 -3.18
N TYR A 127 -19.40 1.69 -3.66
CA TYR A 127 -19.68 3.10 -3.90
C TYR A 127 -19.96 3.38 -5.39
N ASP A 128 -20.30 4.62 -5.76
CA ASP A 128 -20.59 4.94 -7.16
C ASP A 128 -19.32 4.80 -8.02
N TYR A 129 -19.42 4.03 -9.10
CA TYR A 129 -18.32 3.80 -10.04
C TYR A 129 -17.55 5.07 -10.42
N LYS A 130 -16.23 5.05 -10.22
CA LYS A 130 -15.28 6.16 -10.46
C LYS A 130 -15.61 7.45 -9.69
N LYS A 131 -16.18 7.30 -8.49
CA LYS A 131 -16.46 8.40 -7.56
C LYS A 131 -16.13 7.98 -6.12
N PRO A 132 -14.85 7.74 -5.79
CA PRO A 132 -13.64 8.12 -6.55
C PRO A 132 -13.13 7.11 -7.60
N SER A 133 -12.18 7.52 -8.44
CA SER A 133 -11.28 6.63 -9.20
C SER A 133 -9.85 6.83 -8.70
N PHE A 134 -8.98 5.84 -8.89
CA PHE A 134 -7.65 5.82 -8.25
C PHE A 134 -6.47 5.77 -9.21
N ASN A 135 -6.70 5.69 -10.52
CA ASN A 135 -5.62 5.56 -11.50
C ASN A 135 -5.75 6.56 -12.65
N ASN A 136 -5.02 7.65 -12.47
CA ASN A 136 -4.71 8.64 -13.50
C ASN A 136 -3.24 8.60 -13.95
N GLU A 137 -2.41 7.61 -13.58
CA GLU A 137 -0.95 7.60 -13.80
C GLU A 137 -0.55 8.01 -15.24
N SER A 138 -1.31 7.55 -16.24
CA SER A 138 -1.01 7.87 -17.64
C SER A 138 -1.08 9.36 -17.97
N SER A 139 -1.95 10.13 -17.32
CA SER A 139 -2.18 11.54 -17.60
C SER A 139 -1.10 12.45 -16.96
N TYR A 140 -0.41 11.98 -15.93
CA TYR A 140 0.74 12.64 -15.29
C TYR A 140 1.92 12.92 -16.20
N SER A 141 2.00 12.20 -17.33
CA SER A 141 3.03 12.41 -18.34
C SER A 141 2.66 13.46 -19.41
N ASP A 142 1.41 13.94 -19.42
CA ASP A 142 0.88 14.85 -20.43
C ASP A 142 1.07 16.33 -20.04
N VAL A 143 1.52 17.15 -21.00
CA VAL A 143 1.70 18.59 -20.78
C VAL A 143 0.34 19.27 -20.60
N GLY A 144 0.11 19.83 -19.41
CA GLY A 144 -1.10 20.60 -19.10
C GLY A 144 -2.22 19.78 -18.46
N ASP A 145 -1.93 18.55 -18.03
CA ASP A 145 -2.84 17.81 -17.16
C ASP A 145 -2.98 18.51 -15.79
N SER A 146 -4.18 18.43 -15.24
CA SER A 146 -4.59 19.02 -13.96
C SER A 146 -5.36 18.03 -13.08
N ALA A 147 -5.54 16.78 -13.54
CA ALA A 147 -6.20 15.74 -12.76
C ALA A 147 -5.21 15.13 -11.77
N CYS A 148 -4.67 15.93 -10.86
CA CYS A 148 -3.65 15.54 -9.90
C CYS A 148 -3.75 16.40 -8.61
N PRO A 149 -3.34 15.89 -7.43
CA PRO A 149 -2.89 14.51 -7.18
C PRO A 149 -4.03 13.49 -7.34
N ASP A 150 -3.68 12.21 -7.32
CA ASP A 150 -4.63 11.09 -7.28
C ASP A 150 -4.76 10.71 -5.81
N GLY A 151 -5.86 10.08 -5.45
CA GLY A 151 -6.10 9.80 -4.06
C GLY A 151 -7.55 9.73 -3.68
N VAL A 152 -7.74 9.51 -2.39
CA VAL A 152 -9.05 9.45 -1.78
C VAL A 152 -9.06 10.25 -0.50
N SER A 153 -10.11 11.06 -0.35
CA SER A 153 -10.41 11.75 0.89
C SER A 153 -11.73 11.26 1.46
N ILE A 154 -11.79 11.15 2.79
CA ILE A 154 -12.97 10.77 3.55
C ILE A 154 -13.38 11.98 4.40
N PHE A 155 -14.64 12.39 4.26
CA PHE A 155 -15.24 13.46 5.07
C PHE A 155 -16.38 12.92 5.92
N LYS A 156 -16.63 13.57 7.06
CA LYS A 156 -17.83 13.35 7.86
C LYS A 156 -19.10 13.65 7.07
N ALA A 157 -20.24 13.30 7.65
CA ALA A 157 -21.55 13.57 7.07
C ALA A 157 -21.89 15.06 6.86
N ASP A 158 -21.11 15.97 7.46
CA ASP A 158 -21.23 17.41 7.17
C ASP A 158 -20.59 17.81 5.82
N GLY A 159 -19.86 16.89 5.17
CA GLY A 159 -19.18 17.09 3.89
C GLY A 159 -17.98 18.03 3.93
N THR A 160 -17.50 18.42 5.12
CA THR A 160 -16.44 19.44 5.28
C THR A 160 -15.38 19.08 6.31
N THR A 161 -15.72 18.27 7.33
CA THR A 161 -14.75 17.78 8.31
C THR A 161 -13.99 16.62 7.70
N LEU A 162 -12.72 16.85 7.37
CA LEU A 162 -11.82 15.81 6.88
C LEU A 162 -11.60 14.76 7.99
N VAL A 163 -11.80 13.50 7.63
CA VAL A 163 -11.49 12.36 8.49
C VAL A 163 -10.08 11.87 8.19
N ASP A 164 -9.80 11.68 6.90
CA ASP A 164 -8.53 11.18 6.43
C ASP A 164 -8.38 11.45 4.92
N THR A 165 -7.14 11.52 4.44
CA THR A 165 -6.83 11.61 3.01
C THR A 165 -5.56 10.82 2.72
N VAL A 166 -5.45 10.30 1.51
CA VAL A 166 -4.21 9.74 0.97
C VAL A 166 -4.06 10.26 -0.44
N GLU A 167 -3.00 11.02 -0.66
CA GLU A 167 -2.68 11.63 -1.95
C GLU A 167 -1.39 10.99 -2.50
N TYR A 168 -1.32 10.80 -3.81
CA TYR A 168 -0.16 10.22 -4.46
C TYR A 168 0.02 10.69 -5.91
N ASP A 169 1.27 10.80 -6.34
CA ASP A 169 1.64 11.35 -7.65
C ASP A 169 2.57 10.44 -8.47
N TYR A 170 2.79 9.21 -8.01
CA TYR A 170 3.75 8.24 -8.54
C TYR A 170 5.21 8.69 -8.59
N GLY A 171 5.59 9.78 -7.93
CA GLY A 171 6.91 10.38 -8.02
C GLY A 171 7.13 11.23 -9.27
N TYR A 172 6.07 11.64 -9.99
CA TYR A 172 6.19 12.53 -11.14
C TYR A 172 6.57 13.97 -10.77
N ASN A 173 6.47 14.35 -9.48
CA ASN A 173 6.90 15.64 -8.97
C ASN A 173 6.29 16.80 -9.77
N ILE A 174 4.99 16.71 -10.05
CA ILE A 174 4.31 17.61 -10.96
C ILE A 174 3.95 18.91 -10.23
N SER A 175 4.56 20.01 -10.67
CA SER A 175 4.42 21.35 -10.07
C SER A 175 2.99 21.93 -10.02
N THR A 176 2.03 21.31 -10.72
CA THR A 176 0.61 21.73 -10.73
C THR A 176 -0.22 21.06 -9.64
N CYS A 177 0.29 20.00 -9.03
CA CYS A 177 -0.43 19.12 -8.11
C CYS A 177 0.05 19.35 -6.67
N VAL A 178 1.36 19.51 -6.52
CA VAL A 178 2.05 19.78 -5.26
C VAL A 178 3.09 20.86 -5.49
N GLU A 179 3.56 21.55 -4.44
CA GLU A 179 4.75 22.39 -4.60
C GLU A 179 5.88 21.49 -5.12
N ALA A 180 6.44 21.82 -6.29
CA ALA A 180 7.57 21.06 -6.83
C ALA A 180 8.63 20.95 -5.72
N GLN A 181 9.00 19.72 -5.32
CA GLN A 181 9.79 19.32 -4.13
C GLN A 181 9.01 18.66 -2.96
N ASP A 182 7.70 18.45 -3.07
CA ASP A 182 6.96 17.64 -2.10
C ASP A 182 7.28 16.15 -2.28
N THR A 183 7.91 15.53 -1.29
CA THR A 183 8.29 14.10 -1.29
C THR A 183 7.31 13.21 -0.55
N ASP A 184 6.30 13.80 0.09
CA ASP A 184 5.38 13.05 0.96
C ASP A 184 4.36 12.25 0.13
N HIS A 185 4.17 12.63 -1.14
CA HIS A 185 3.26 11.98 -2.11
C HIS A 185 3.96 11.16 -3.21
N ASP A 186 5.29 11.01 -3.15
CA ASP A 186 6.16 10.30 -4.13
C ASP A 186 6.01 8.75 -4.05
N PHE A 187 4.77 8.27 -3.95
CA PHE A 187 4.41 6.85 -3.99
C PHE A 187 3.19 6.66 -4.91
N PRO A 188 2.85 5.41 -5.24
CA PRO A 188 3.82 4.34 -5.46
C PRO A 188 4.77 4.72 -6.63
N PRO A 189 6.04 4.28 -6.69
CA PRO A 189 7.00 4.79 -7.68
C PRO A 189 6.57 4.60 -9.14
N GLN A 190 6.98 5.53 -10.02
CA GLN A 190 6.71 5.51 -11.46
C GLN A 190 6.95 4.13 -12.09
N GLY A 191 6.01 3.67 -12.92
CA GLY A 191 6.11 2.38 -13.59
C GLY A 191 5.98 1.19 -12.63
N GLY A 192 5.36 1.43 -11.48
CA GLY A 192 4.92 0.43 -10.52
C GLY A 192 4.16 -0.74 -11.13
N SER A 193 4.17 -1.88 -10.44
CA SER A 193 3.37 -3.04 -10.85
C SER A 193 1.89 -2.67 -10.82
N SER A 194 1.20 -2.78 -11.95
CA SER A 194 -0.25 -2.58 -11.98
C SER A 194 -1.00 -3.58 -11.11
N ARG A 195 -0.47 -4.79 -10.90
CA ARG A 195 -1.18 -5.88 -10.22
C ARG A 195 -0.97 -5.92 -8.71
N THR A 196 -0.41 -4.87 -8.14
CA THR A 196 -0.01 -4.86 -6.74
C THR A 196 -0.52 -3.58 -6.07
N SER A 197 -1.31 -3.75 -5.03
CA SER A 197 -1.70 -2.64 -4.16
C SER A 197 -0.49 -2.07 -3.40
N PHE A 198 -0.65 -0.85 -2.90
CA PHE A 198 0.25 -0.29 -1.90
C PHE A 198 -0.46 -0.26 -0.55
N ILE A 199 0.27 -0.70 0.47
CA ILE A 199 -0.17 -0.92 1.84
C ILE A 199 0.64 -0.04 2.79
N LEU A 200 -0.07 0.59 3.73
CA LEU A 200 0.47 1.34 4.84
C LEU A 200 1.09 0.41 5.88
N SER A 201 2.17 0.85 6.52
CA SER A 201 2.79 0.16 7.65
C SER A 201 1.78 -0.11 8.78
N PRO A 202 1.72 -1.34 9.33
CA PRO A 202 0.80 -1.67 10.43
C PRO A 202 1.19 -1.01 11.76
N THR A 203 2.32 -0.30 11.82
CA THR A 203 2.75 0.49 12.99
C THR A 203 2.47 1.98 12.84
N GLU A 204 2.13 2.44 11.64
CA GLU A 204 1.96 3.86 11.30
C GLU A 204 0.48 4.10 10.95
N LEU A 205 -0.40 3.90 11.94
CA LEU A 205 -1.86 3.86 11.78
C LEU A 205 -2.54 5.14 12.25
N THR A 206 -2.04 6.30 11.83
CA THR A 206 -2.69 7.60 12.05
C THR A 206 -2.93 8.33 10.74
N ALA A 207 -3.85 9.30 10.75
CA ALA A 207 -4.13 10.13 9.58
C ALA A 207 -2.94 11.02 9.13
N THR A 208 -1.88 11.14 9.94
CA THR A 208 -0.64 11.82 9.52
C THR A 208 0.38 10.82 8.96
N ASP A 209 0.31 9.58 9.42
CA ASP A 209 1.29 8.56 9.04
C ASP A 209 1.09 8.09 7.60
N ASN A 210 -0.16 8.06 7.13
CA ASN A 210 -0.52 7.70 5.77
C ASN A 210 -0.32 8.84 4.76
N ASP A 211 -0.03 10.05 5.23
CA ASP A 211 0.46 11.16 4.40
C ASP A 211 1.95 11.00 4.02
N ILE A 212 2.69 10.08 4.66
CA ILE A 212 4.14 9.93 4.48
C ILE A 212 4.46 8.79 3.50
N ALA A 213 4.96 9.11 2.31
CA ALA A 213 5.38 8.13 1.30
C ALA A 213 6.23 6.97 1.84
N ALA A 214 7.14 7.23 2.77
CA ALA A 214 8.04 6.23 3.35
C ALA A 214 7.34 5.17 4.20
N ASN A 215 6.11 5.42 4.64
CA ASN A 215 5.29 4.48 5.41
C ASN A 215 4.51 3.50 4.51
N TRP A 216 4.47 3.75 3.20
CA TRP A 216 3.81 2.92 2.21
C TRP A 216 4.77 1.93 1.55
N SER A 217 4.25 0.78 1.18
CA SER A 217 5.00 -0.27 0.49
C SER A 217 4.09 -1.08 -0.42
N TYR A 218 4.65 -1.75 -1.43
CA TYR A 218 3.85 -2.68 -2.24
C TYR A 218 3.49 -3.93 -1.45
N SER A 219 2.24 -4.39 -1.60
CA SER A 219 1.83 -5.67 -1.03
C SER A 219 2.59 -6.82 -1.68
N ILE A 220 2.90 -7.83 -0.87
CA ILE A 220 3.47 -9.10 -1.34
C ILE A 220 2.47 -10.25 -1.23
N THR A 221 1.32 -10.01 -0.62
CA THR A 221 0.31 -11.02 -0.35
C THR A 221 -0.52 -11.25 -1.57
N GLU A 222 -0.49 -12.45 -2.11
CA GLU A 222 -1.31 -12.83 -3.25
C GLU A 222 -2.73 -13.11 -2.79
N TYR A 223 -3.70 -12.36 -3.32
CA TYR A 223 -5.12 -12.58 -3.05
C TYR A 223 -5.85 -13.22 -4.24
N GLU A 224 -5.24 -13.17 -5.44
CA GLU A 224 -5.79 -13.78 -6.65
C GLU A 224 -4.66 -14.38 -7.49
N THR A 225 -4.76 -15.69 -7.77
CA THR A 225 -3.65 -16.46 -8.33
C THR A 225 -3.55 -16.45 -9.86
N ASP A 226 -4.68 -16.45 -10.58
CA ASP A 226 -4.67 -16.60 -12.03
C ASP A 226 -4.06 -15.37 -12.72
N THR A 227 -4.23 -14.20 -12.12
CA THR A 227 -3.68 -12.94 -12.59
C THR A 227 -2.56 -12.41 -11.70
N ASN A 228 -2.26 -13.10 -10.59
CA ASN A 228 -1.20 -12.75 -9.62
C ASN A 228 -1.41 -11.34 -9.08
N GLN A 229 -2.63 -11.06 -8.60
CA GLN A 229 -2.92 -9.81 -7.90
C GLN A 229 -2.50 -9.90 -6.45
N LYS A 230 -1.96 -8.78 -5.96
CA LYS A 230 -1.43 -8.69 -4.61
C LYS A 230 -2.06 -7.55 -3.83
N GLY A 231 -2.36 -7.84 -2.56
CA GLY A 231 -3.07 -6.99 -1.62
C GLY A 231 -3.56 -7.76 -0.39
N SER A 232 -4.07 -7.03 0.61
CA SER A 232 -4.64 -7.55 1.86
C SER A 232 -6.10 -7.12 2.08
N PRO A 233 -6.98 -7.14 1.05
CA PRO A 233 -8.31 -6.57 1.18
C PRO A 233 -9.15 -7.21 2.29
N GLY A 234 -9.70 -6.37 3.15
CA GLY A 234 -10.58 -6.73 4.27
C GLY A 234 -9.83 -7.31 5.48
N VAL A 235 -8.50 -7.25 5.51
CA VAL A 235 -7.69 -7.78 6.61
C VAL A 235 -6.52 -6.87 6.91
N ALA A 236 -5.98 -6.97 8.14
CA ALA A 236 -4.85 -6.14 8.53
C ALA A 236 -3.68 -6.25 7.56
N ASN A 237 -3.20 -5.08 7.11
CA ASN A 237 -2.01 -4.95 6.29
C ASN A 237 -0.85 -5.77 6.85
N ASN A 238 -0.38 -6.69 6.03
CA ASN A 238 0.83 -7.42 6.30
C ASN A 238 1.96 -6.80 5.50
N VAL A 239 2.45 -5.64 5.96
CA VAL A 239 3.78 -5.17 5.53
C VAL A 239 4.78 -6.18 6.07
N ASN A 240 4.97 -7.24 5.31
CA ASN A 240 6.02 -8.20 5.52
C ASN A 240 7.28 -7.45 5.14
N ILE A 241 7.93 -6.90 6.17
CA ILE A 241 9.38 -6.97 6.33
C ILE A 241 9.85 -8.16 5.52
N LEU A 242 10.59 -7.90 4.43
CA LEU A 242 11.19 -8.90 3.53
C LEU A 242 11.31 -10.24 4.24
N SER A 243 10.43 -11.17 3.89
CA SER A 243 10.22 -12.44 4.60
C SER A 243 11.55 -13.02 5.07
N VAL A 244 11.67 -13.31 6.36
CA VAL A 244 12.76 -14.14 6.89
C VAL A 244 12.58 -15.61 6.48
N SER A 245 11.53 -15.97 5.75
CA SER A 245 11.24 -17.36 5.41
C SER A 245 10.28 -17.45 4.22
N ASN A 246 10.82 -17.76 3.04
CA ASN A 246 10.24 -18.69 2.06
C ASN A 246 11.25 -18.89 0.93
N PHE A 247 12.30 -19.65 1.23
CA PHE A 247 13.11 -20.26 0.19
C PHE A 247 12.46 -21.57 -0.21
N THR A 248 12.17 -21.70 -1.50
CA THR A 248 11.67 -22.93 -2.12
C THR A 248 12.75 -23.99 -2.00
N SER A 249 12.78 -24.73 -0.90
CA SER A 249 13.60 -25.93 -0.81
C SER A 249 13.04 -26.95 -1.81
N GLY A 250 13.82 -27.28 -2.83
CA GLY A 250 13.54 -28.42 -3.70
C GLY A 250 13.56 -29.77 -2.94
N LYS A 251 13.79 -29.80 -1.62
CA LYS A 251 13.92 -31.01 -0.80
C LYS A 251 13.63 -30.79 0.70
N ASN A 252 12.43 -30.43 1.17
CA ASN A 252 12.03 -30.49 2.60
C ASN A 252 13.02 -29.96 3.69
N THR A 253 14.07 -29.23 3.33
CA THR A 253 15.14 -28.84 4.25
C THR A 253 14.71 -27.59 5.00
N LYS A 254 14.33 -27.76 6.26
CA LYS A 254 14.06 -26.63 7.15
C LYS A 254 15.38 -26.12 7.74
N ILE A 255 15.73 -24.88 7.43
CA ILE A 255 16.81 -24.13 8.09
C ILE A 255 16.15 -23.06 8.95
N ASN A 256 16.42 -23.08 10.25
CA ASN A 256 15.95 -22.07 11.20
C ASN A 256 17.12 -21.22 11.67
N ILE A 257 16.92 -19.91 11.76
CA ILE A 257 17.94 -18.94 12.15
C ILE A 257 17.42 -18.14 13.33
N TYR A 258 18.24 -18.03 14.38
CA TYR A 258 17.91 -17.29 15.60
C TYR A 258 19.01 -16.27 15.88
N GLN A 259 18.65 -15.02 16.11
CA GLN A 259 19.59 -13.98 16.51
C GLN A 259 19.32 -13.55 17.95
N SER A 260 20.39 -13.46 18.74
CA SER A 260 20.34 -12.97 20.12
C SER A 260 21.56 -12.08 20.39
N GLY A 261 21.35 -10.76 20.38
CA GLY A 261 22.42 -9.78 20.54
C GLY A 261 23.49 -9.92 19.44
N ASN A 262 24.70 -10.31 19.84
CA ASN A 262 25.84 -10.53 18.94
C ASN A 262 26.03 -12.00 18.54
N SER A 263 25.02 -12.86 18.72
CA SER A 263 25.08 -14.26 18.31
C SER A 263 24.01 -14.59 17.27
N LEU A 264 24.40 -15.35 16.25
CA LEU A 264 23.52 -15.92 15.22
C LEU A 264 23.60 -17.45 15.28
N SER A 265 22.50 -18.10 15.60
CA SER A 265 22.37 -19.55 15.67
C SER A 265 21.62 -20.10 14.45
N VAL A 266 22.28 -20.95 13.67
CA VAL A 266 21.68 -21.68 12.54
C VAL A 266 21.39 -23.12 12.97
N ARG A 267 20.18 -23.60 12.68
CA ARG A 267 19.71 -24.97 13.00
C ARG A 267 19.13 -25.62 11.75
N THR A 268 19.51 -26.87 11.52
CA THR A 268 19.11 -27.65 10.34
C THR A 268 18.57 -29.01 10.80
N ASN A 269 17.56 -29.55 10.11
CA ASN A 269 16.91 -30.79 10.51
C ASN A 269 17.55 -32.04 9.90
N ASP A 270 17.89 -32.00 8.60
CA ASP A 270 18.20 -33.21 7.83
C ASP A 270 19.65 -33.31 7.35
N PHE A 271 20.40 -32.21 7.39
CA PHE A 271 21.77 -32.15 6.88
C PHE A 271 22.69 -31.35 7.79
N ALA A 272 23.93 -31.81 7.93
CA ALA A 272 24.96 -31.10 8.68
C ALA A 272 25.41 -29.82 7.93
N LEU A 273 25.75 -28.79 8.71
CA LEU A 273 26.33 -27.55 8.20
C LEU A 273 27.70 -27.82 7.57
N LYS A 274 27.93 -27.31 6.36
CA LYS A 274 29.25 -27.25 5.73
C LYS A 274 29.92 -25.91 6.01
N ASN A 275 29.23 -24.80 5.76
CA ASN A 275 29.67 -23.46 6.14
C ASN A 275 28.53 -22.43 6.08
N ILE A 276 28.83 -21.24 6.60
CA ILE A 276 28.01 -20.04 6.59
C ILE A 276 28.86 -18.90 6.03
N ASN A 277 28.34 -18.20 5.03
CA ASN A 277 28.90 -16.96 4.50
C ASN A 277 27.94 -15.81 4.82
N ILE A 278 28.45 -14.66 5.27
CA ILE A 278 27.66 -13.45 5.46
C ILE A 278 28.21 -12.38 4.53
N PHE A 279 27.37 -11.87 3.64
CA PHE A 279 27.70 -10.81 2.69
C PHE A 279 26.99 -9.51 3.09
N ASN A 280 27.65 -8.37 2.86
CA ASN A 280 26.96 -7.08 2.94
C ASN A 280 26.06 -6.89 1.71
N ILE A 281 25.25 -5.82 1.70
CA ILE A 281 24.35 -5.49 0.58
C ILE A 281 25.06 -5.27 -0.76
N ALA A 282 26.36 -4.94 -0.75
CA ALA A 282 27.16 -4.80 -1.96
C ALA A 282 27.71 -6.15 -2.47
N GLY A 283 27.35 -7.27 -1.83
CA GLY A 283 27.78 -8.63 -2.20
C GLY A 283 29.19 -8.99 -1.72
N GLN A 284 29.81 -8.17 -0.85
CA GLN A 284 31.15 -8.45 -0.31
C GLN A 284 31.05 -9.36 0.92
N LEU A 285 31.85 -10.42 0.95
CA LEU A 285 31.93 -11.33 2.09
C LEU A 285 32.44 -10.59 3.33
N SER A 286 31.57 -10.46 4.32
CA SER A 286 31.81 -9.78 5.59
C SER A 286 32.21 -10.76 6.70
N LEU A 287 31.68 -11.99 6.69
CA LEU A 287 32.02 -13.02 7.68
C LEU A 287 31.88 -14.43 7.11
N TYR A 288 32.76 -15.33 7.57
CA TYR A 288 32.75 -16.76 7.26
C TYR A 288 32.72 -17.59 8.55
N SER A 289 31.91 -18.64 8.60
CA SER A 289 31.87 -19.58 9.72
C SER A 289 31.69 -21.03 9.26
N LYS A 290 32.23 -21.97 10.02
CA LYS A 290 31.95 -23.42 9.90
C LYS A 290 31.14 -23.97 11.07
N VAL A 291 30.74 -23.11 12.00
CA VAL A 291 29.98 -23.49 13.19
C VAL A 291 28.58 -22.92 13.14
N ASN A 292 27.65 -23.62 13.79
CA ASN A 292 26.23 -23.28 13.81
C ASN A 292 25.94 -22.00 14.61
N ASP A 293 26.75 -21.70 15.63
CA ASP A 293 26.60 -20.51 16.47
C ASP A 293 27.73 -19.53 16.13
N VAL A 294 27.37 -18.45 15.46
CA VAL A 294 28.28 -17.46 14.87
C VAL A 294 28.29 -16.20 15.73
N ASP A 295 29.48 -15.74 16.11
CA ASP A 295 29.65 -14.40 16.70
C ASP A 295 29.63 -13.34 15.60
N ILE A 296 28.66 -12.44 15.69
CA ILE A 296 28.43 -11.34 14.74
C ILE A 296 28.75 -9.97 15.35
N ALA A 297 29.47 -9.91 16.48
CA ALA A 297 29.87 -8.65 17.12
C ALA A 297 30.70 -7.73 16.20
N GLY A 298 31.44 -8.31 15.24
CA GLY A 298 32.25 -7.57 14.28
C GLY A 298 31.48 -6.98 13.10
N LEU A 299 30.19 -7.29 12.95
CA LEU A 299 29.33 -6.70 11.92
C LEU A 299 28.78 -5.36 12.43
N THR A 300 28.79 -4.35 11.57
CA THR A 300 28.07 -3.10 11.82
C THR A 300 26.56 -3.33 11.78
N ASN A 301 25.78 -2.46 12.42
CA ASN A 301 24.34 -2.52 12.30
C ASN A 301 23.91 -2.31 10.84
N GLY A 302 22.97 -3.13 10.37
CA GLY A 302 22.54 -3.08 8.97
C GLY A 302 22.05 -4.42 8.43
N ILE A 303 21.81 -4.43 7.12
CA ILE A 303 21.28 -5.57 6.38
C ILE A 303 22.42 -6.44 5.85
N TYR A 304 22.27 -7.76 6.01
CA TYR A 304 23.20 -8.75 5.49
C TYR A 304 22.48 -9.90 4.78
N ILE A 305 23.23 -10.56 3.91
CA ILE A 305 22.82 -11.78 3.21
C ILE A 305 23.62 -12.94 3.79
N LEU A 306 22.94 -13.86 4.48
CA LEU A 306 23.48 -15.11 4.99
C LEU A 306 23.35 -16.19 3.91
N GLN A 307 24.42 -16.86 3.53
CA GLN A 307 24.38 -18.08 2.73
C GLN A 307 24.79 -19.25 3.60
N VAL A 308 23.95 -20.27 3.67
CA VAL A 308 24.16 -21.51 4.43
C VAL A 308 24.39 -22.64 3.44
N GLU A 309 25.58 -23.23 3.49
CA GLU A 309 25.91 -24.41 2.68
C GLU A 309 25.87 -25.65 3.58
N LEU A 310 25.22 -26.72 3.12
CA LEU A 310 25.12 -28.01 3.78
C LEU A 310 26.05 -29.04 3.12
N VAL A 311 26.34 -30.14 3.81
CA VAL A 311 27.35 -31.12 3.37
C VAL A 311 27.02 -31.80 2.03
N ASP A 312 25.76 -31.86 1.62
CA ASP A 312 25.32 -32.38 0.32
C ASP A 312 25.32 -31.32 -0.80
N ASN A 313 25.97 -30.18 -0.55
CA ASN A 313 26.02 -29.00 -1.41
C ASN A 313 24.65 -28.34 -1.64
N ILE A 314 23.66 -28.59 -0.79
CA ILE A 314 22.49 -27.71 -0.69
C ILE A 314 22.98 -26.36 -0.20
N THR A 315 22.62 -25.30 -0.94
CA THR A 315 22.92 -23.92 -0.58
C THR A 315 21.61 -23.17 -0.44
N GLU A 316 21.40 -22.59 0.73
CA GLU A 316 20.29 -21.69 1.01
C GLU A 316 20.84 -20.30 1.29
N THR A 317 20.09 -19.26 0.96
CA THR A 317 20.45 -17.89 1.27
C THR A 317 19.34 -17.27 2.11
N VAL A 318 19.61 -16.38 3.05
CA VAL A 318 18.61 -15.76 3.92
C VAL A 318 19.06 -14.33 4.23
N LYS A 319 18.14 -13.37 4.20
CA LYS A 319 18.42 -12.00 4.66
C LYS A 319 18.30 -11.94 6.19
N PHE A 320 19.22 -11.24 6.86
CA PHE A 320 19.03 -10.88 8.28
C PHE A 320 19.47 -9.45 8.57
N ILE A 321 19.01 -8.91 9.70
CA ILE A 321 19.30 -7.54 10.14
C ILE A 321 20.09 -7.58 11.45
N LYS A 322 21.31 -7.04 11.44
CA LYS A 322 22.08 -6.79 12.66
C LYS A 322 21.58 -5.50 13.30
N LEU A 323 21.05 -5.61 14.51
CA LEU A 323 20.68 -4.50 15.39
C LEU A 323 21.77 -4.25 16.44
#